data_AF-A0A3D8IUN4-F1
#
_entry.id   AF-A0A3D8IUN4-F1
#
_cell.length_a   1.000
_cell.length_b   1.000
_cell.length_c   1.000
_cell.angle_alpha   90.00
_cell.angle_beta   90.00
_cell.angle_gamma   90.00
#
_symmetry.space_group_name_H-M   'P 1'
#
loop_
_entity.id
_entity.type
_entity.pdbx_description
1 polymer ?
#
loop_
_entity_poly.entity_id
_entity_poly.type
_entity_poly.pdbx_seq_one_letter_code
_entity_poly.pdbx_strand_id
1 'polypeptide(L)'
;MISLGYTQEAKLTQVYFDENLTNLQCVKIFVNLVRSSDFDFKAWRGDKSVEWTKNHISFEFDTWDKHTILARLFFDWQDSANDEFQGTGTIGFVKYDRQTQKLQDANLETSLRFDKSLAKKLESCE
;
A
#
# COMPACT_ATOMS: atom_id res chain seq x y z
N MET A 1 2.72 -33.47 -17.37
CA MET A 1 3.55 -32.37 -16.82
C MET A 1 2.75 -31.77 -15.69
N ILE A 2 3.03 -32.15 -14.43
CA ILE A 2 2.32 -31.58 -13.29
C ILE A 2 3.05 -30.26 -13.00
N SER A 3 2.46 -29.15 -13.45
CA SER A 3 2.87 -27.84 -12.98
C SER A 3 2.48 -27.78 -11.49
N LEU A 4 3.45 -27.98 -10.61
CA LEU A 4 3.31 -27.63 -9.19
C LEU A 4 3.29 -26.11 -9.14
N GLY A 5 2.13 -25.51 -9.46
CA GLY A 5 1.87 -24.11 -9.21
C GLY A 5 2.09 -23.87 -7.73
N TYR A 6 3.12 -23.11 -7.40
CA TYR A 6 3.46 -22.79 -6.03
C TYR A 6 2.43 -21.76 -5.53
N THR A 7 1.25 -22.23 -5.12
CA THR A 7 0.25 -21.39 -4.46
C THR A 7 0.84 -20.92 -3.14
N GLN A 8 1.13 -19.63 -3.00
CA GLN A 8 1.37 -19.04 -1.69
C GLN A 8 0.04 -18.51 -1.15
N GLU A 9 -0.31 -18.89 0.08
CA GLU A 9 -1.50 -18.34 0.74
C GLU A 9 -1.44 -16.81 0.75
N ALA A 10 -2.60 -16.18 0.53
CA ALA A 10 -2.71 -14.73 0.60
C ALA A 10 -2.29 -14.25 1.99
N LYS A 11 -1.34 -13.31 2.03
CA LYS A 11 -0.83 -12.75 3.29
C LYS A 11 -1.58 -11.47 3.61
N LEU A 12 -1.79 -11.22 4.90
CA LEU A 12 -2.21 -9.91 5.37
C LEU A 12 -1.10 -8.89 5.09
N THR A 13 -1.48 -7.62 4.91
CA THR A 13 -0.56 -6.51 4.70
C THR A 13 0.71 -6.61 5.54
N GLN A 14 1.83 -6.72 4.84
CA GLN A 14 3.16 -6.59 5.39
C GLN A 14 3.71 -5.21 5.07
N VAL A 15 4.72 -4.80 5.84
CA VAL A 15 5.45 -3.57 5.59
C VAL A 15 6.94 -3.83 5.52
N TYR A 16 7.55 -3.32 4.46
CA TYR A 16 8.97 -3.44 4.13
C TYR A 16 9.61 -2.04 4.10
N PHE A 17 10.87 -1.95 4.50
CA PHE A 17 11.64 -0.71 4.55
C PHE A 17 13.06 -0.98 4.05
N ASP A 18 13.61 -0.03 3.29
CA ASP A 18 15.02 -0.06 2.88
C ASP A 18 15.97 0.45 3.98
N GLU A 19 15.45 1.15 5.00
CA GLU A 19 16.22 1.68 6.13
C GLU A 19 15.65 1.25 7.50
N ASN A 20 16.40 1.54 8.58
CA ASN A 20 16.00 1.28 9.97
C ASN A 20 14.87 2.22 10.42
N LEU A 21 13.65 1.98 9.92
CA LEU A 21 12.47 2.70 10.39
C LEU A 21 12.03 2.18 11.76
N THR A 22 12.20 2.99 12.80
CA THR A 22 11.91 2.60 14.19
C THR A 22 10.49 2.93 14.64
N ASN A 23 9.75 3.76 13.90
CA ASN A 23 8.43 4.24 14.30
C ASN A 23 7.26 3.47 13.64
N LEU A 24 7.08 2.21 14.07
CA LEU A 24 6.05 1.30 13.56
C LEU A 24 4.61 1.78 13.77
N GLN A 25 4.35 2.63 14.77
CA GLN A 25 3.02 3.19 14.99
C GLN A 25 2.65 4.18 13.88
N CYS A 26 3.61 5.00 13.47
CA CYS A 26 3.40 5.99 12.43
C CYS A 26 3.22 5.36 11.06
N VAL A 27 3.95 4.27 10.79
CA VAL A 27 3.71 3.42 9.62
C VAL A 27 2.28 2.91 9.59
N LYS A 28 1.77 2.39 10.72
CA LYS A 28 0.38 1.90 10.80
C LYS A 28 -0.62 3.02 10.53
N ILE A 29 -0.37 4.23 11.03
CA ILE A 29 -1.20 5.40 10.73
C ILE A 29 -1.19 5.69 9.22
N PHE A 30 -0.02 5.69 8.59
CA PHE A 30 0.10 5.93 7.15
C PHE A 30 -0.59 4.85 6.31
N VAL A 31 -0.39 3.57 6.63
CA VAL A 31 -1.07 2.46 5.94
C VAL A 31 -2.59 2.61 6.05
N ASN A 32 -3.11 2.97 7.23
CA ASN A 32 -4.53 3.23 7.41
C ASN A 32 -4.99 4.48 6.64
N LEU A 33 -4.16 5.51 6.53
CA LEU A 33 -4.43 6.69 5.72
C LEU A 33 -4.63 6.29 4.26
N VAL A 34 -3.73 5.49 3.69
CA VAL A 34 -3.84 4.98 2.31
C VAL A 34 -5.07 4.09 2.15
N ARG A 35 -5.34 3.16 3.09
CA ARG A 35 -6.54 2.31 3.04
C ARG A 35 -7.84 3.10 3.15
N SER A 36 -7.84 4.23 3.85
CA SER A 36 -9.00 5.13 3.94
C SER A 36 -9.20 5.96 2.67
N SER A 37 -8.21 5.98 1.78
CA SER A 37 -8.25 6.81 0.58
C SER A 37 -9.15 6.24 -0.53
N ASP A 38 -9.40 7.08 -1.53
CA ASP A 38 -10.07 6.72 -2.78
C ASP A 38 -9.12 6.19 -3.87
N PHE A 39 -7.92 5.71 -3.50
CA PHE A 39 -7.09 4.91 -4.39
C PHE A 39 -7.91 3.77 -5.02
N ASP A 40 -7.67 3.44 -6.30
CA ASP A 40 -8.51 2.52 -7.06
C ASP A 40 -8.26 1.04 -6.69
N PHE A 41 -8.53 0.68 -5.44
CA PHE A 41 -8.48 -0.70 -4.95
C PHE A 41 -9.42 -1.64 -5.72
N LYS A 42 -10.45 -1.10 -6.39
CA LYS A 42 -11.43 -1.91 -7.11
C LYS A 42 -10.82 -2.54 -8.36
N ALA A 43 -9.88 -1.86 -9.01
CA ALA A 43 -9.13 -2.43 -10.14
C ALA A 43 -8.34 -3.69 -9.74
N TRP A 44 -7.93 -3.80 -8.48
CA TRP A 44 -7.01 -4.84 -7.99
C TRP A 44 -7.68 -5.97 -7.20
N ARG A 45 -9.02 -5.99 -7.13
CA ARG A 45 -9.73 -6.92 -6.23
C ARG A 45 -9.97 -8.31 -6.81
N GLY A 46 -9.90 -8.48 -8.13
CA GLY A 46 -10.35 -9.71 -8.79
C GLY A 46 -11.78 -10.11 -8.37
N ASP A 47 -11.92 -11.32 -7.83
CA ASP A 47 -13.16 -11.89 -7.29
C ASP A 47 -13.45 -11.46 -5.83
N LYS A 48 -12.49 -10.83 -5.15
CA LYS A 48 -12.58 -10.46 -3.73
C LYS A 48 -13.30 -9.12 -3.52
N SER A 49 -13.62 -8.83 -2.26
CA SER A 49 -14.15 -7.53 -1.86
C SER A 49 -13.05 -6.48 -1.79
N VAL A 50 -13.40 -5.20 -1.95
CA VAL A 50 -12.44 -4.09 -1.81
C VAL A 50 -11.82 -4.08 -0.41
N GLU A 51 -12.60 -4.40 0.63
CA GLU A 51 -12.08 -4.47 2.00
C GLU A 51 -11.08 -5.62 2.18
N TRP A 52 -11.35 -6.77 1.55
CA TRP A 52 -10.39 -7.86 1.53
C TRP A 52 -9.09 -7.40 0.87
N THR A 53 -9.18 -6.76 -0.29
CA THR A 53 -8.01 -6.24 -1.03
C THR A 53 -7.18 -5.29 -0.18
N LYS A 54 -7.81 -4.29 0.45
CA LYS A 54 -7.12 -3.33 1.33
C LYS A 54 -6.32 -3.99 2.46
N ASN A 55 -6.77 -5.16 2.93
CA ASN A 55 -6.14 -5.91 4.01
C ASN A 55 -5.02 -6.85 3.56
N HIS A 56 -4.84 -7.06 2.24
CA HIS A 56 -3.85 -7.99 1.67
C HIS A 56 -2.86 -7.29 0.72
N ILE A 57 -2.91 -5.96 0.63
CA ILE A 57 -1.88 -5.15 -0.04
C ILE A 57 -0.75 -4.87 0.95
N SER A 58 0.47 -5.22 0.57
CA SER A 58 1.70 -4.90 1.30
C SER A 58 2.30 -3.58 0.82
N PHE A 59 3.11 -2.97 1.69
CA PHE A 59 3.72 -1.67 1.46
C PHE A 59 5.25 -1.80 1.55
N GLU A 60 5.96 -1.25 0.59
CA GLU A 60 7.40 -1.07 0.65
C GLU A 60 7.68 0.43 0.60
N PHE A 61 8.41 0.93 1.60
CA PHE A 61 8.65 2.36 1.76
C PHE A 61 10.02 2.74 1.18
N ASP A 62 9.98 3.41 0.03
CA ASP A 62 11.16 3.96 -0.64
C ASP A 62 11.66 5.23 0.05
N THR A 63 10.75 6.00 0.67
CA THR A 63 11.12 7.24 1.36
C THR A 63 10.22 7.45 2.57
N TRP A 64 10.85 7.76 3.70
CA TRP A 64 10.17 8.23 4.91
C TRP A 64 11.01 9.34 5.54
N ASP A 65 10.72 10.58 5.19
CA ASP A 65 11.40 11.75 5.75
C ASP A 65 10.41 12.83 6.22
N LYS A 66 10.94 13.97 6.63
CA LYS A 66 10.17 15.10 7.18
C LYS A 66 9.29 15.82 6.14
N HIS A 67 9.53 15.60 4.86
CA HIS A 67 8.84 16.25 3.76
C HIS A 67 7.89 15.30 3.05
N THR A 68 8.36 14.09 2.75
CA THR A 68 7.67 13.14 1.88
C THR A 68 7.67 11.74 2.47
N ILE A 69 6.56 11.04 2.24
CA ILE A 69 6.49 9.58 2.34
C ILE A 69 6.20 9.04 0.95
N LEU A 70 7.01 8.12 0.47
CA LEU A 70 6.80 7.39 -0.79
C LEU A 70 6.75 5.91 -0.48
N ALA A 71 5.69 5.24 -0.93
CA ALA A 71 5.54 3.81 -0.76
C ALA A 71 4.99 3.12 -2.01
N ARG A 72 5.58 1.98 -2.34
CA ARG A 72 5.06 1.02 -3.31
C ARG A 72 4.00 0.14 -2.65
N LEU A 73 2.87 -0.03 -3.30
CA LEU A 73 1.81 -0.98 -2.94
C LEU A 73 1.96 -2.21 -3.81
N PHE A 74 1.89 -3.41 -3.22
CA PHE A 74 2.01 -4.65 -3.97
C PHE A 74 1.38 -5.85 -3.25
N PHE A 75 1.14 -6.94 -4.00
CA PHE A 75 0.83 -8.25 -3.43
C PHE A 75 2.13 -9.05 -3.26
N ASP A 76 2.41 -9.50 -2.04
CA ASP A 76 3.58 -10.31 -1.66
C ASP A 76 3.29 -11.83 -1.63
N TRP A 77 2.24 -12.21 -2.34
CA TRP A 77 1.72 -13.56 -2.48
C TRP A 77 1.29 -13.78 -3.93
N GLN A 78 1.26 -15.03 -4.36
CA GLN A 78 0.87 -15.42 -5.72
C GLN A 78 -0.42 -16.21 -5.66
N ASP A 79 -1.46 -15.73 -6.35
CA ASP A 79 -2.64 -16.52 -6.63
C ASP A 79 -2.36 -17.45 -7.81
N SER A 80 -2.39 -18.75 -7.59
CA SER A 80 -2.27 -19.73 -8.68
C SER A 80 -3.56 -19.85 -9.51
N ALA A 81 -4.67 -19.30 -9.03
CA ALA A 81 -5.95 -19.26 -9.73
C ALA A 81 -6.13 -17.99 -10.59
N ASN A 82 -5.18 -17.04 -10.53
CA ASN A 82 -5.35 -15.74 -11.14
C ASN A 82 -4.05 -15.28 -11.82
N ASP A 83 -3.96 -15.56 -13.13
CA ASP A 83 -2.78 -15.30 -13.96
C ASP A 83 -2.43 -13.80 -14.07
N GLU A 84 -3.35 -12.89 -13.73
CA GLU A 84 -3.12 -11.44 -13.78
C GLU A 84 -2.08 -10.93 -12.76
N PHE A 85 -1.76 -11.70 -11.72
CA PHE A 85 -0.85 -11.26 -10.63
C PHE A 85 0.58 -11.83 -10.74
N GLN A 86 0.90 -12.50 -11.85
CA GLN A 86 2.18 -13.20 -12.04
C GLN A 86 3.27 -12.24 -12.58
N GLY A 87 3.88 -11.45 -11.70
CA GLY A 87 5.12 -10.72 -12.02
C GLY A 87 5.21 -9.35 -11.37
N THR A 88 6.03 -9.25 -10.31
CA THR A 88 6.27 -8.10 -9.41
C THR A 88 5.20 -7.79 -8.38
N GLY A 89 3.93 -8.14 -8.63
CA GLY A 89 2.81 -7.89 -7.72
C GLY A 89 2.51 -6.40 -7.47
N THR A 90 3.18 -5.47 -8.17
CA THR A 90 3.09 -4.04 -7.91
C THR A 90 1.75 -3.49 -8.39
N ILE A 91 1.05 -2.82 -7.48
CA ILE A 91 -0.27 -2.21 -7.65
C ILE A 91 -0.13 -0.74 -8.04
N GLY A 92 0.85 -0.05 -7.44
CA GLY A 92 1.11 1.35 -7.72
C GLY A 92 1.98 1.97 -6.63
N PHE A 93 2.17 3.28 -6.72
CA PHE A 93 2.95 4.05 -5.77
C PHE A 93 2.08 5.16 -5.19
N VAL A 94 2.19 5.38 -3.89
CA VAL A 94 1.54 6.50 -3.21
C VAL A 94 2.58 7.45 -2.67
N LYS A 95 2.37 8.74 -2.92
CA LYS A 95 3.21 9.81 -2.40
C LYS A 95 2.38 10.69 -1.47
N TYR A 96 2.90 10.93 -0.28
CA TYR A 96 2.32 11.84 0.69
C TYR A 96 3.27 13.00 0.99
N ASP A 97 2.81 14.20 0.72
CA ASP A 97 3.49 15.44 1.07
C ASP A 97 3.02 15.87 2.48
N ARG A 98 3.96 15.87 3.44
CA ARG A 98 3.66 16.17 4.84
C ARG A 98 3.35 17.64 5.08
N GLN A 99 3.87 18.56 4.26
CA GLN A 99 3.66 20.00 4.43
C GLN A 99 2.26 20.42 3.97
N THR A 100 1.81 19.86 2.83
CA THR A 100 0.53 20.19 2.22
C THR A 100 -0.58 19.20 2.58
N GLN A 101 -0.23 18.11 3.28
CA GLN A 101 -1.12 17.00 3.62
C GLN A 101 -1.82 16.40 2.39
N LYS A 102 -1.08 16.29 1.28
CA LYS A 102 -1.62 15.74 0.03
C LYS A 102 -1.14 14.31 -0.16
N LEU A 103 -2.10 13.39 -0.28
CA LEU A 103 -1.85 12.05 -0.78
C LEU A 103 -2.10 12.02 -2.28
N GLN A 104 -1.21 11.36 -3.03
CA GLN A 104 -1.29 11.22 -4.48
C GLN A 104 -1.03 9.77 -4.87
N ASP A 105 -1.76 9.29 -5.87
CA ASP A 105 -1.31 8.18 -6.70
C ASP A 105 -0.19 8.72 -7.58
N ALA A 106 1.04 8.26 -7.37
CA ALA A 106 2.21 8.76 -8.04
C ALA A 106 2.32 8.26 -9.50
N ASN A 107 1.65 7.16 -9.85
CA ASN A 107 1.63 6.65 -11.22
C ASN A 107 0.69 7.48 -12.09
N LEU A 108 -0.47 7.86 -11.54
CA LEU A 108 -1.50 8.62 -12.24
C LEU A 108 -1.39 10.14 -12.04
N GLU A 109 -0.51 10.57 -11.14
CA GLU A 109 -0.35 11.97 -10.69
C GLU A 109 -1.66 12.60 -10.16
N THR A 110 -2.58 11.77 -9.66
CA THR A 110 -3.89 12.20 -9.16
C THR A 110 -3.90 12.35 -7.65
N SER A 111 -4.42 13.47 -7.15
CA SER A 111 -4.66 13.65 -5.72
C SER A 111 -5.79 12.77 -5.21
N LEU A 112 -5.50 12.06 -4.12
CA LEU A 112 -6.42 11.14 -3.45
C LEU A 112 -7.10 11.83 -2.28
N ARG A 113 -8.39 11.55 -2.10
CA ARG A 113 -9.17 11.94 -0.91
C ARG A 113 -9.01 10.84 0.13
N PHE A 114 -8.87 11.23 1.40
CA PHE A 114 -8.67 10.30 2.51
C PHE A 114 -9.22 10.90 3.82
N ASP A 115 -9.27 10.12 4.89
CA ASP A 115 -9.68 10.61 6.21
C ASP A 115 -8.63 11.56 6.81
N LYS A 116 -8.97 12.85 6.86
CA LYS A 116 -8.10 13.91 7.41
C LYS A 116 -7.77 13.72 8.90
N SER A 117 -8.55 12.92 9.64
CA SER A 117 -8.22 12.59 11.03
C SER A 117 -6.92 11.79 11.14
N LEU A 118 -6.60 10.99 10.11
CA LEU A 118 -5.38 10.19 10.03
C LEU A 118 -4.16 11.05 9.67
N ALA A 119 -4.33 12.07 8.82
CA ALA A 119 -3.24 13.02 8.54
C ALA A 119 -2.80 13.74 9.82
N LYS A 120 -3.74 14.22 10.65
CA LYS A 120 -3.41 14.85 11.94
C LYS A 120 -2.64 13.91 12.88
N LYS A 121 -2.99 12.62 12.92
CA LYS A 121 -2.24 11.63 13.70
C LYS A 121 -0.84 11.43 13.13
N LEU A 122 -0.70 11.41 11.81
CA LEU A 122 0.57 11.27 11.12
C LEU A 122 1.50 12.48 11.32
N GLU A 123 0.97 13.66 11.61
CA GLU A 123 1.79 14.84 11.97
C GLU A 123 2.47 14.71 13.33
N SER A 124 1.86 13.99 14.27
CA SER A 124 2.50 13.70 15.56
C SER A 124 3.64 12.68 15.47
N CYS A 125 3.91 12.19 14.25
CA CYS A 125 5.00 11.27 13.94
C CYS A 125 6.22 12.05 13.44
N GLU A 126 7.00 12.57 14.39
CA GLU A 126 8.36 13.08 14.16
C GLU A 126 9.41 12.00 14.38
#